data_AF-A0A1Q4ZQ36-F1
#
_entry.id   AF-A0A1Q4ZQ36-F1
#
_cell.length_a   1.000
_cell.length_b   1.000
_cell.length_c   1.000
_cell.angle_alpha   90.00
_cell.angle_beta   90.00
_cell.angle_gamma   90.00
#
_symmetry.space_group_name_H-M   'P 1'
#
loop_
_entity.id
_entity.type
_entity.pdbx_description
1 polymer ?
#
loop_
_entity_poly.entity_id
_entity_poly.type
_entity_poly.pdbx_seq_one_letter_code
_entity_poly.pdbx_strand_id
1 'polypeptide(L)'
;MSMPLESVPFSELLRQPAETAERLSRTRAVRLRRRDAADLVLMSADRADAEGEVVDLTARLLANVVRRDPALVREELATVLPWVRFLPPGDVEQMTDQFVATAAAGVSLGNTAAVSQLLTEWRHTAEIHADPDLHRVLAAPSDGDFGPVARPAGE
;
A
#
# COMPACT_ATOMS: atom_id res chain seq x y z
N MET A 1 10.45 9.43 -7.22
CA MET A 1 11.37 9.19 -6.07
C MET A 1 10.95 10.10 -4.94
N SER A 2 10.47 9.54 -3.82
CA SER A 2 10.14 10.32 -2.62
C SER A 2 11.43 10.92 -2.06
N MET A 3 11.47 12.24 -1.83
CA MET A 3 12.64 12.87 -1.22
C MET A 3 12.83 12.32 0.19
N PRO A 4 14.07 12.08 0.65
CA PRO A 4 14.29 11.59 2.00
C PRO A 4 13.75 12.59 3.01
N LEU A 5 12.73 12.17 3.76
CA LEU A 5 12.19 12.94 4.88
C LEU A 5 13.26 13.01 5.97
N GLU A 6 13.43 14.20 6.55
CA GLU A 6 14.20 14.36 7.78
C GLU A 6 13.64 13.40 8.84
N SER A 7 14.51 12.65 9.53
CA SER A 7 14.08 11.59 10.43
C SER A 7 14.63 11.76 11.84
N VAL A 8 13.73 11.82 12.82
CA VAL A 8 14.05 12.00 14.24
C VAL A 8 13.35 10.93 15.10
N PRO A 9 13.87 10.58 16.28
CA PRO A 9 13.17 9.70 17.21
C PRO A 9 11.84 10.32 17.67
N PHE A 10 10.80 9.53 17.88
CA PHE A 10 9.52 10.00 18.43
C PHE A 10 9.68 10.67 19.82
N SER A 11 10.66 10.22 20.61
CA SER A 11 11.00 10.83 21.90
C SER A 11 11.52 12.28 21.77
N GLU A 12 11.97 12.70 20.59
CA GLU A 12 12.35 14.09 20.34
C GLU A 12 11.12 14.99 20.26
N LEU A 13 10.06 14.58 19.55
CA LEU A 13 8.78 15.29 19.54
C LEU A 13 8.22 15.49 20.96
N LEU A 14 8.31 14.46 21.80
CA LEU A 14 7.82 14.53 23.19
C LEU A 14 8.64 15.49 24.06
N ARG A 15 9.95 15.60 23.81
CA ARG A 15 10.85 16.45 24.61
C ARG A 15 10.90 17.89 24.12
N GLN A 16 10.82 18.10 22.80
CA GLN A 16 11.01 19.38 22.13
C GLN A 16 9.92 19.59 21.06
N PRO A 17 8.64 19.71 21.44
CA PRO A 17 7.53 19.74 20.48
C PRO A 17 7.59 20.95 19.55
N ALA A 18 7.88 22.14 20.08
CA ALA A 18 7.96 23.37 19.29
C ALA A 18 9.11 23.33 18.27
N GLU A 19 10.31 22.93 18.71
CA GLU A 19 11.47 22.81 17.80
C GLU A 19 11.27 21.72 16.75
N THR A 20 10.61 20.61 17.11
CA THR A 20 10.30 19.53 16.15
C THR A 20 9.27 20.01 15.12
N ALA A 21 8.25 20.75 15.53
CA ALA A 21 7.26 21.33 14.63
C ALA A 21 7.86 22.42 13.73
N GLU A 22 8.76 23.26 14.26
CA GLU A 22 9.45 24.32 13.50
C GLU A 22 10.29 23.76 12.34
N ARG A 23 10.71 22.49 12.38
CA ARG A 23 11.38 21.86 11.24
C ARG A 23 10.51 21.85 9.99
N LEU A 24 9.18 21.85 10.13
CA LEU A 24 8.24 21.94 9.00
C LEU A 24 8.32 23.26 8.23
N SER A 25 8.98 24.31 8.76
CA SER A 25 9.27 25.53 7.98
C SER A 25 10.36 25.29 6.93
N ARG A 26 11.17 24.23 7.08
CA ARG A 26 12.30 23.90 6.20
C ARG A 26 12.10 22.59 5.42
N THR A 27 11.28 21.68 5.92
CA THR A 27 10.95 20.41 5.25
C THR A 27 9.44 20.24 5.07
N ARG A 28 9.05 19.48 4.05
CA ARG A 28 7.64 19.16 3.77
C ARG A 28 7.00 18.27 4.83
N ALA A 29 7.78 17.38 5.42
CA ALA A 29 7.38 16.51 6.51
C ALA A 29 8.60 15.98 7.27
N VAL A 30 8.38 15.49 8.48
CA VAL A 30 9.39 14.85 9.33
C VAL A 30 8.93 13.42 9.66
N ARG A 31 9.79 12.43 9.46
CA ARG A 31 9.54 11.04 9.87
C ARG A 31 9.93 10.85 11.34
N LEU A 32 8.96 10.47 12.16
CA LEU A 32 9.13 10.17 13.57
C LEU A 32 9.34 8.67 13.76
N ARG A 33 10.56 8.28 14.13
CA ARG A 33 10.93 6.88 14.35
C ARG A 33 10.40 6.36 15.66
N ARG A 34 9.67 5.24 15.63
CA ARG A 34 9.16 4.56 16.83
C ARG A 34 9.94 3.26 17.05
N ARG A 35 10.11 2.88 18.32
CA ARG A 35 10.92 1.71 18.69
C ARG A 35 10.18 0.40 18.40
N ASP A 36 8.91 0.35 18.79
CA ASP A 36 8.10 -0.87 18.82
C ASP A 36 6.81 -0.74 18.00
N ALA A 37 6.81 0.16 17.02
CA ALA A 37 5.65 0.43 16.17
C ALA A 37 6.06 1.09 14.85
N ALA A 38 5.14 1.13 13.89
CA ALA A 38 5.34 1.84 12.64
C ALA A 38 5.66 3.32 12.87
N ASP A 39 6.60 3.84 12.08
CA ASP A 39 6.98 5.24 12.07
C ASP A 39 5.77 6.14 11.76
N LEU A 40 5.77 7.33 12.35
CA LEU A 40 4.78 8.36 12.05
C LEU A 40 5.38 9.42 11.12
N VAL A 41 4.51 10.18 10.47
CA VAL A 41 4.91 11.36 9.69
C VAL A 41 4.24 12.57 10.30
N LEU A 42 5.02 13.58 10.66
CA LEU A 42 4.54 14.90 11.06
C LEU A 42 4.57 15.82 9.84
N MET A 43 3.44 16.46 9.55
CA MET A 43 3.28 17.48 8.49
C MET A 43 2.20 18.47 8.91
N SER A 44 2.09 19.62 8.21
CA SER A 44 0.99 20.55 8.44
C SER A 44 -0.34 19.95 7.97
N ALA A 45 -1.44 20.32 8.64
CA ALA A 45 -2.79 19.87 8.27
C ALA A 45 -3.15 20.28 6.84
N ASP A 46 -2.99 21.57 6.50
CA ASP A 46 -3.24 22.09 5.15
C ASP A 46 -2.48 21.30 4.06
N ARG A 47 -1.28 20.82 4.38
CA ARG A 47 -0.50 20.00 3.45
C ARG A 47 -1.06 18.59 3.33
N ALA A 48 -1.42 17.97 4.46
CA ALA A 48 -2.06 16.65 4.45
C ALA A 48 -3.35 16.69 3.61
N ASP A 49 -4.15 17.75 3.77
CA ASP A 49 -5.38 17.95 3.02
C ASP A 49 -5.09 18.16 1.52
N ALA A 50 -4.13 19.04 1.17
CA ALA A 50 -3.76 19.27 -0.22
C ALA A 50 -3.18 18.02 -0.91
N GLU A 51 -2.35 17.23 -0.22
CA GLU A 51 -1.85 15.96 -0.74
C GLU A 51 -3.01 14.95 -0.91
N GLY A 52 -3.95 14.91 0.04
CA GLY A 52 -5.16 14.09 -0.04
C GLY A 52 -6.04 14.44 -1.24
N GLU A 53 -6.31 15.73 -1.48
CA GLU A 53 -7.09 16.21 -2.62
C GLU A 53 -6.47 15.81 -3.96
N VAL A 54 -5.15 15.97 -4.11
CA VAL A 54 -4.43 15.59 -5.34
C VAL A 54 -4.51 14.08 -5.58
N VAL A 55 -4.36 13.28 -4.53
CA VAL A 55 -4.47 11.83 -4.61
C VAL A 55 -5.89 11.40 -4.97
N ASP A 56 -6.93 11.97 -4.36
CA ASP A 56 -8.33 11.69 -4.68
C ASP A 56 -8.67 12.07 -6.12
N LEU A 57 -8.28 13.26 -6.57
CA LEU A 57 -8.47 13.70 -7.96
C LEU A 57 -7.77 12.76 -8.95
N THR A 58 -6.51 12.41 -8.68
CA THR A 58 -5.73 11.52 -9.55
C THR A 58 -6.35 10.13 -9.59
N ALA A 59 -6.78 9.60 -8.45
CA ALA A 59 -7.43 8.30 -8.37
C ALA A 59 -8.76 8.29 -9.12
N ARG A 60 -9.57 9.36 -9.02
CA ARG A 60 -10.80 9.54 -9.80
C ARG A 60 -10.54 9.57 -11.30
N LEU A 61 -9.54 10.34 -11.73
CA LEU A 61 -9.17 10.43 -13.14
C LEU A 61 -8.70 9.07 -13.67
N LEU A 62 -7.82 8.39 -12.92
CA LEU A 62 -7.31 7.07 -13.30
C LEU A 62 -8.43 6.03 -13.36
N ALA A 63 -9.32 5.97 -12.36
CA ALA A 63 -10.45 5.05 -12.37
C ALA A 63 -11.38 5.27 -13.58
N ASN A 64 -11.55 6.52 -14.03
CA ASN A 64 -12.31 6.82 -15.25
C ASN A 64 -11.60 6.34 -16.52
N VAL A 65 -10.29 6.52 -16.63
CA VAL A 65 -9.48 6.02 -17.75
C VAL A 65 -9.54 4.50 -17.81
N VAL A 66 -9.31 3.84 -16.68
CA VAL A 66 -9.34 2.38 -16.54
C VAL A 66 -10.70 1.79 -16.96
N ARG A 67 -11.82 2.42 -16.55
CA ARG A 67 -13.16 1.97 -16.98
C ARG A 67 -13.38 2.06 -18.48
N ARG A 68 -12.70 3.01 -19.15
CA ARG A 68 -12.84 3.24 -20.59
C ARG A 68 -11.94 2.31 -21.41
N ASP A 69 -10.77 1.97 -20.88
CA ASP A 69 -9.80 1.08 -21.52
C ASP A 69 -9.04 0.24 -20.47
N PRO A 70 -9.62 -0.89 -20.03
CA PRO A 70 -8.97 -1.77 -19.06
C PRO A 70 -7.79 -2.55 -19.65
N ALA A 71 -7.76 -2.73 -20.98
CA ALA A 71 -6.67 -3.44 -21.66
C ALA A 71 -5.37 -2.65 -21.60
N LEU A 72 -5.44 -1.33 -21.82
CA LEU A 72 -4.29 -0.43 -21.71
C LEU A 72 -3.62 -0.50 -20.32
N VAL A 73 -4.43 -0.59 -19.26
CA VAL A 73 -3.91 -0.69 -17.88
C VAL A 73 -3.18 -2.00 -17.69
N ARG A 74 -3.71 -3.09 -18.23
CA ARG A 74 -3.07 -4.42 -18.17
C ARG A 74 -1.72 -4.44 -18.88
N GLU A 75 -1.62 -3.77 -20.03
CA GLU A 75 -0.36 -3.64 -20.79
C GLU A 75 0.70 -2.84 -20.03
N GLU A 76 0.30 -1.79 -19.34
CA GLU A 76 1.23 -0.89 -18.63
C GLU A 76 1.56 -1.31 -17.20
N LEU A 77 0.76 -2.19 -16.58
CA LEU A 77 0.97 -2.61 -15.19
C LEU A 77 2.38 -3.17 -14.94
N ALA A 78 2.93 -3.96 -15.86
CA ALA A 78 4.28 -4.51 -15.75
C ALA A 78 5.40 -3.46 -15.94
N THR A 79 5.08 -2.30 -16.53
CA THR A 79 5.98 -1.14 -16.64
C THR A 79 6.02 -0.37 -15.32
N VAL A 80 4.84 -0.12 -14.73
CA VAL A 80 4.70 0.66 -13.48
C VAL A 80 5.06 -0.16 -12.24
N LEU A 81 4.75 -1.45 -12.26
CA LEU A 81 4.97 -2.40 -11.17
C LEU A 81 5.81 -3.58 -11.70
N PRO A 82 7.15 -3.44 -11.80
CA PRO A 82 8.00 -4.45 -12.43
C PRO A 82 7.89 -5.86 -11.83
N TRP A 83 7.52 -5.97 -10.55
CA TRP A 83 7.32 -7.24 -9.86
C TRP A 83 6.12 -8.05 -10.39
N VAL A 84 5.18 -7.43 -11.11
CA VAL A 84 4.04 -8.13 -11.75
C VAL A 84 4.52 -9.20 -12.74
N ARG A 85 5.74 -9.08 -13.27
CA ARG A 85 6.36 -10.06 -14.18
C ARG A 85 6.58 -11.44 -13.56
N PHE A 86 6.53 -11.55 -12.23
CA PHE A 86 6.64 -12.83 -11.53
C PHE A 86 5.28 -13.52 -11.35
N LEU A 87 4.16 -12.84 -11.64
CA LEU A 87 2.83 -13.44 -11.53
C LEU A 87 2.50 -14.32 -12.76
N PRO A 88 1.81 -15.45 -12.56
CA PRO A 88 1.16 -16.17 -13.64
C PRO A 88 0.18 -15.27 -14.43
N PRO A 89 -0.05 -15.52 -15.73
CA PRO A 89 -0.94 -14.68 -16.53
C PRO A 89 -2.34 -14.49 -15.94
N GLY A 90 -2.97 -15.56 -15.44
CA GLY A 90 -4.30 -15.48 -14.82
C GLY A 90 -4.33 -14.63 -13.55
N ASP A 91 -3.24 -14.61 -12.78
CA ASP A 91 -3.09 -13.80 -11.58
C ASP A 91 -2.89 -12.33 -11.91
N VAL A 92 -2.22 -12.01 -13.04
CA VAL A 92 -2.15 -10.64 -13.56
C VAL A 92 -3.54 -10.13 -13.92
N GLU A 93 -4.37 -10.96 -14.55
CA GLU A 93 -5.76 -10.59 -14.86
C GLU A 93 -6.57 -10.31 -13.59
N GLN A 94 -6.51 -11.24 -12.63
CA GLN A 94 -7.22 -11.11 -11.36
C GLN A 94 -6.76 -9.88 -10.56
N MET A 95 -5.44 -9.65 -10.47
CA MET A 95 -4.86 -8.47 -9.84
C MET A 95 -5.39 -7.19 -10.49
N THR A 96 -5.42 -7.15 -11.82
CA THR A 96 -5.89 -5.98 -12.57
C THR A 96 -7.33 -5.67 -12.21
N ASP A 97 -8.22 -6.68 -12.28
CA ASP A 97 -9.64 -6.50 -12.01
C ASP A 97 -9.89 -6.03 -10.56
N GLN A 98 -9.18 -6.63 -9.59
CA GLN A 98 -9.25 -6.20 -8.19
C GLN A 98 -8.72 -4.78 -8.01
N PHE A 99 -7.64 -4.41 -8.69
CA PHE A 99 -7.09 -3.05 -8.63
C PHE A 99 -8.08 -2.02 -9.15
N VAL A 100 -8.72 -2.29 -10.31
CA VAL A 100 -9.76 -1.43 -10.87
C VAL A 100 -10.92 -1.24 -9.89
N ALA A 101 -11.44 -2.35 -9.36
CA ALA A 101 -12.59 -2.36 -8.46
C ALA A 101 -12.28 -1.62 -7.15
N THR A 102 -11.14 -1.92 -6.52
CA THR A 102 -10.72 -1.30 -5.26
C THR A 102 -10.39 0.18 -5.43
N ALA A 103 -9.77 0.58 -6.55
CA ALA A 103 -9.52 1.99 -6.83
C ALA A 103 -10.83 2.77 -7.01
N ALA A 104 -11.80 2.22 -7.74
CA ALA A 104 -13.11 2.84 -7.90
C ALA A 104 -13.89 2.96 -6.58
N ALA A 105 -13.84 1.93 -5.73
CA ALA A 105 -14.48 1.94 -4.42
C ALA A 105 -13.79 2.91 -3.44
N GLY A 106 -12.45 2.91 -3.40
CA GLY A 106 -11.65 3.77 -2.52
C GLY A 106 -11.86 5.26 -2.79
N VAL A 107 -11.98 5.62 -4.06
CA VAL A 107 -12.38 6.97 -4.49
C VAL A 107 -13.74 7.38 -3.92
N SER A 108 -14.74 6.48 -3.97
CA SER A 108 -16.08 6.78 -3.45
C SER A 108 -16.10 6.98 -1.94
N LEU A 109 -15.15 6.37 -1.22
CA LEU A 109 -15.06 6.39 0.23
C LEU A 109 -14.01 7.39 0.76
N GLY A 110 -13.28 8.09 -0.13
CA GLY A 110 -12.16 8.95 0.25
C GLY A 110 -11.04 8.19 0.96
N ASN A 111 -10.89 6.89 0.71
CA ASN A 111 -9.94 6.02 1.40
C ASN A 111 -9.14 5.17 0.41
N THR A 112 -7.86 5.50 0.26
CA THR A 112 -6.92 4.82 -0.63
C THR A 112 -6.12 3.71 0.07
N ALA A 113 -6.29 3.52 1.38
CA ALA A 113 -5.56 2.49 2.14
C ALA A 113 -5.83 1.07 1.60
N ALA A 114 -7.06 0.80 1.16
CA ALA A 114 -7.43 -0.48 0.56
C ALA A 114 -6.62 -0.79 -0.72
N VAL A 115 -6.32 0.24 -1.54
CA VAL A 115 -5.49 0.07 -2.74
C VAL A 115 -4.04 -0.25 -2.35
N SER A 116 -3.50 0.46 -1.34
CA SER A 116 -2.14 0.20 -0.84
C SER A 116 -2.00 -1.23 -0.28
N GLN A 117 -3.01 -1.69 0.45
CA GLN A 117 -3.04 -3.04 1.01
C GLN A 117 -3.08 -4.08 -0.11
N LEU A 118 -3.97 -3.91 -1.09
CA LEU A 118 -4.08 -4.80 -2.26
C LEU A 118 -2.76 -4.93 -3.01
N LEU A 119 -2.06 -3.81 -3.27
CA LEU A 119 -0.75 -3.84 -3.94
C LEU A 119 0.31 -4.57 -3.11
N THR A 120 0.24 -4.48 -1.78
CA THR A 120 1.16 -5.18 -0.88
C THR A 120 0.91 -6.68 -0.92
N GLU A 121 -0.35 -7.11 -0.88
CA GLU A 121 -0.75 -8.52 -0.96
C GLU A 121 -0.29 -9.15 -2.28
N TRP A 122 -0.58 -8.51 -3.41
CA TRP A 122 -0.16 -8.99 -4.73
C TRP A 122 1.35 -9.03 -4.91
N ARG A 123 2.08 -8.08 -4.29
CA ARG A 123 3.53 -8.12 -4.26
C ARG A 123 4.04 -9.34 -3.50
N HIS A 124 3.46 -9.70 -2.36
CA HIS A 124 3.84 -10.92 -1.64
C HIS A 124 3.54 -12.18 -2.47
N THR A 125 2.42 -12.23 -3.19
CA THR A 125 2.13 -13.32 -4.14
C THR A 125 3.20 -13.42 -5.22
N ALA A 126 3.60 -12.28 -5.81
CA ALA A 126 4.67 -12.24 -6.80
C ALA A 126 6.03 -12.69 -6.22
N GLU A 127 6.33 -12.33 -4.97
CA GLU A 127 7.55 -12.78 -4.26
C GLU A 127 7.56 -14.30 -4.07
N ILE A 128 6.41 -14.93 -3.79
CA ILE A 128 6.29 -16.39 -3.74
C ILE A 128 6.58 -17.01 -5.10
N HIS A 129 5.99 -16.50 -6.19
CA HIS A 129 6.25 -17.03 -7.53
C HIS A 129 7.68 -16.79 -8.03
N ALA A 130 8.35 -15.73 -7.54
CA ALA A 130 9.74 -15.44 -7.85
C ALA A 130 10.72 -16.43 -7.18
N ASP A 131 10.30 -17.12 -6.11
CA ASP A 131 11.08 -18.11 -5.38
C ASP A 131 10.50 -19.53 -5.58
N PRO A 132 11.06 -20.35 -6.50
CA PRO A 132 10.57 -21.70 -6.75
C PRO A 132 10.62 -22.63 -5.54
N ASP A 133 11.55 -22.40 -4.60
CA ASP A 133 11.66 -23.20 -3.38
C ASP A 133 10.53 -22.87 -2.42
N LEU A 134 10.30 -21.58 -2.17
CA LEU A 134 9.20 -21.11 -1.35
C LEU A 134 7.85 -21.52 -1.95
N HIS A 135 7.66 -21.32 -3.26
CA HIS A 135 6.43 -21.71 -3.95
C HIS A 135 6.15 -23.21 -3.78
N ARG A 136 7.16 -24.08 -3.93
CA ARG A 136 6.98 -25.52 -3.75
C ARG A 136 6.58 -25.88 -2.33
N VAL A 137 7.21 -25.27 -1.33
CA VAL A 137 6.89 -25.51 0.08
C VAL A 137 5.45 -25.07 0.39
N LEU A 138 5.02 -23.92 -0.10
CA LEU A 138 3.68 -23.38 0.14
C LEU A 138 2.58 -24.09 -0.67
N ALA A 139 2.90 -24.59 -1.87
CA ALA A 139 1.97 -25.33 -2.71
C ALA A 139 1.90 -26.82 -2.37
N ALA A 140 2.80 -27.33 -1.52
CA ALA A 140 2.76 -28.70 -1.06
C ALA A 140 1.46 -28.96 -0.28
N PRO A 141 0.82 -30.13 -0.42
CA PRO A 141 -0.30 -30.51 0.43
C PRO A 141 0.11 -30.42 1.89
N SER A 142 -0.74 -29.81 2.71
CA SER A 142 -0.57 -29.86 4.15
C SER A 142 -0.90 -31.25 4.67
N ASP A 143 -0.03 -31.81 5.52
CA ASP A 143 -0.27 -33.09 6.19
C ASP A 143 -1.31 -32.90 7.32
N GLY A 144 -2.60 -33.01 6.97
CA GLY A 144 -3.71 -33.15 7.91
C GLY A 144 -4.82 -32.10 7.81
N ASP A 145 -5.95 -32.38 8.46
CA ASP A 145 -7.16 -31.53 8.56
C ASP A 145 -6.98 -30.38 9.58
N PHE A 146 -5.81 -30.26 10.23
CA PHE A 146 -5.46 -29.32 11.31
C PHE A 146 -6.46 -29.20 12.48
N GLY A 147 -7.44 -30.10 12.53
CA GLY A 147 -8.50 -30.10 13.53
C GLY A 147 -9.54 -29.00 13.31
N PRO A 148 -10.67 -29.05 14.02
CA PRO A 148 -11.73 -28.07 13.91
C PRO A 148 -11.26 -26.68 14.38
N VAL A 149 -11.52 -25.66 13.56
CA VAL A 149 -11.30 -24.26 13.93
C VAL A 149 -12.25 -23.89 15.06
N ALA A 150 -11.71 -23.56 16.23
CA ALA A 150 -12.51 -23.12 17.37
C ALA A 150 -13.29 -21.85 16.99
N ARG A 151 -14.57 -21.78 17.39
CA ARG A 151 -15.35 -20.55 17.21
C ARG A 151 -14.64 -19.40 17.94
N PRO A 152 -14.56 -18.21 17.34
CA PRO A 152 -14.08 -17.02 18.05
C PRO A 152 -14.88 -16.87 19.34
N ALA A 153 -14.19 -16.68 20.47
CA ALA A 153 -14.85 -16.31 21.71
C ALA A 153 -15.52 -14.94 21.48
N GLY A 154 -16.85 -14.90 21.52
CA GLY A 154 -17.58 -13.64 21.46
C GLY A 154 -17.32 -12.84 22.72
N GLU A 155 -17.06 -11.55 22.54
CA GLU A 155 -17.11 -10.53 23.60
C GLU A 155 -18.55 -9.99 23.73
#